data_AF-A0A2D7JDM7-F1
#
_entry.id   AF-A0A2D7JDM7-F1
#
_cell.length_a   1.000
_cell.length_b   1.000
_cell.length_c   1.000
_cell.angle_alpha   90.00
_cell.angle_beta   90.00
_cell.angle_gamma   90.00
#
_symmetry.space_group_name_H-M   'P 1'
#
loop_
_entity.id
_entity.type
_entity.pdbx_description
1 polymer ?
#
loop_
_entity_poly.entity_id
_entity_poly.type
_entity_poly.pdbx_seq_one_letter_code
_entity_poly.pdbx_strand_id
1 'polypeptide(L)' 'MATSLCCRSCQHCSLSAGAGGWCRLRRLDVHAEVADLVVCHHWTPRAPSLPRLERVSVGEAGRQLELDRALA' A
#
# COMPACT_ATOMS: atom_id res chain seq x y z
N MET A 1 -12.41 -6.93 10.82
CA MET A 1 -12.75 -7.65 9.58
C MET A 1 -11.45 -8.11 8.93
N ALA A 2 -11.20 -9.42 8.85
CA ALA A 2 -10.01 -9.92 8.17
C ALA A 2 -10.21 -9.76 6.67
N THR A 3 -9.36 -8.97 6.01
CA THR A 3 -9.34 -8.86 4.55
C THR A 3 -8.77 -10.15 3.97
N SER A 4 -9.58 -10.91 3.24
CA SER A 4 -9.11 -12.09 2.50
C SER A 4 -8.03 -11.71 1.49
N LEU A 5 -6.97 -12.52 1.41
CA LEU A 5 -5.87 -12.33 0.46
C LEU A 5 -6.36 -12.71 -0.94
N CYS A 6 -6.42 -11.75 -1.86
CA CYS A 6 -6.85 -11.95 -3.24
C CYS A 6 -6.16 -10.98 -4.20
N CYS A 7 -6.29 -11.20 -5.50
CA CYS A 7 -5.76 -10.30 -6.52
C CYS A 7 -6.30 -8.87 -6.37
N ARG A 8 -7.56 -8.69 -5.92
CA ARG A 8 -8.12 -7.36 -5.66
C ARG A 8 -7.39 -6.61 -4.54
N SER A 9 -6.94 -7.31 -3.51
CA SER A 9 -6.19 -6.71 -2.39
C SER A 9 -4.68 -6.56 -2.66
N CYS A 10 -4.18 -6.98 -3.83
CA CYS A 10 -2.77 -6.89 -4.20
C CYS A 10 -2.38 -5.49 -4.75
N GLN A 11 -1.24 -4.95 -4.31
CA GLN A 11 -0.71 -3.65 -4.79
C GLN A 11 -0.42 -3.63 -6.30
N HIS A 12 -0.11 -4.78 -6.90
CA HIS A 12 0.27 -4.87 -8.30
C HIS A 12 -0.93 -4.86 -9.24
N CYS A 13 -2.13 -5.13 -8.73
CA CYS A 13 -3.34 -5.17 -9.54
C CYS A 13 -4.05 -3.82 -9.52
N SER A 14 -4.33 -3.30 -10.71
CA SER A 14 -5.17 -2.13 -10.94
C SER A 14 -6.58 -2.61 -11.27
N LEU A 15 -7.38 -2.86 -10.24
CA LEU A 15 -8.73 -3.42 -10.32
C LEU A 15 -9.72 -2.44 -9.68
N SER A 16 -10.84 -2.17 -10.36
CA SER A 16 -12.00 -1.48 -9.78
C SER A 16 -13.06 -2.49 -9.35
N ALA A 17 -13.89 -2.12 -8.36
CA ALA A 17 -14.96 -2.99 -7.86
C ALA A 17 -15.90 -3.40 -8.99
N GLY A 18 -16.18 -4.70 -9.11
CA GLY A 18 -17.07 -5.25 -10.15
C GLY A 18 -16.51 -5.28 -11.57
N ALA A 19 -15.27 -4.83 -11.79
CA ALA A 19 -14.64 -4.85 -13.11
C ALA A 19 -13.32 -5.63 -13.11
N GLY A 20 -12.97 -6.12 -14.30
CA GLY A 20 -11.66 -6.69 -14.57
C GLY A 20 -10.58 -5.61 -14.54
N GLY A 21 -9.33 -6.03 -14.61
CA GLY A 21 -8.20 -5.12 -14.57
C GLY A 21 -6.91 -5.80 -14.97
N TRP A 22 -5.80 -5.16 -14.63
CA TRP A 22 -4.47 -5.60 -15.06
C TRP A 22 -3.55 -5.85 -13.87
N CYS A 23 -2.81 -6.96 -13.89
CA CYS A 23 -1.72 -7.22 -12.96
C CYS A 23 -0.40 -6.71 -13.54
N ARG A 24 0.14 -5.62 -12.99
CA ARG A 24 1.37 -4.98 -13.50
C ARG A 24 2.61 -5.84 -13.36
N LEU A 25 2.67 -6.69 -12.33
CA LEU A 25 3.83 -7.54 -12.07
C LEU A 25 3.87 -8.77 -12.99
N ARG A 26 2.74 -9.47 -13.13
CA ARG A 26 2.64 -10.66 -14.01
C ARG A 26 2.38 -10.30 -15.49
N ARG A 27 1.98 -9.06 -15.77
CA ARG A 27 1.62 -8.54 -17.10
C ARG A 27 0.51 -9.36 -17.77
N LEU A 28 -0.64 -9.46 -17.09
CA LEU A 28 -1.81 -10.20 -17.57
C LEU A 28 -3.11 -9.54 -17.13
N ASP A 29 -4.18 -9.87 -17.85
CA ASP A 29 -5.54 -9.52 -17.51
C ASP A 29 -6.06 -10.34 -16.33
N VAL A 30 -6.73 -9.65 -15.41
CA VAL A 30 -7.38 -10.24 -14.24
C VAL A 30 -8.88 -10.01 -14.39
N HIS A 31 -9.62 -11.08 -14.65
CA HIS A 31 -11.07 -11.02 -14.80
C HIS A 31 -11.76 -10.68 -13.46
N ALA A 32 -12.88 -9.96 -13.54
CA ALA A 32 -13.65 -9.52 -12.38
C ALA A 32 -14.06 -10.70 -11.48
N GLU A 33 -14.48 -11.80 -12.11
CA GLU A 33 -15.00 -13.01 -11.47
C GLU A 33 -13.97 -13.72 -10.59
N VAL A 34 -12.68 -13.63 -10.95
CA VAL A 34 -11.60 -14.30 -10.21
C VAL A 34 -10.86 -13.37 -9.26
N ALA A 35 -10.95 -12.05 -9.46
CA ALA A 35 -10.18 -11.06 -8.72
C ALA A 35 -10.36 -11.15 -7.19
N ASP A 36 -11.54 -11.57 -6.73
CA ASP A 36 -11.91 -11.73 -5.32
C ASP A 36 -11.67 -13.15 -4.78
N LEU A 37 -11.44 -14.12 -5.66
CA LEU A 37 -11.37 -15.54 -5.31
C LEU A 37 -9.94 -16.09 -5.32
N VAL A 38 -9.07 -15.53 -6.16
CA VAL A 38 -7.72 -16.07 -6.38
C VAL A 38 -6.65 -15.15 -5.85
N VAL A 39 -5.55 -15.76 -5.40
CA VAL A 39 -4.32 -15.08 -5.02
C VAL A 39 -3.17 -15.74 -5.77
N CYS A 40 -2.22 -14.95 -6.24
CA CYS A 40 -0.97 -15.48 -6.80
C CYS A 40 0.14 -15.40 -5.77
N HIS A 41 1.21 -16.18 -5.95
CA HIS A 41 2.37 -16.18 -5.05
C HIS A 41 3.10 -14.82 -4.97
N HIS A 42 2.83 -13.90 -5.90
CA HIS A 42 3.37 -12.55 -5.89
C HIS A 42 2.43 -11.53 -5.23
N TRP A 43 1.48 -11.97 -4.42
CA TRP A 43 0.63 -11.06 -3.69
C TRP A 43 1.48 -10.18 -2.77
N THR A 44 1.18 -8.88 -2.77
CA THR A 44 1.83 -7.93 -1.88
C THR A 44 0.78 -6.96 -1.37
N PRO A 45 0.74 -6.66 -0.07
CA PRO A 45 -0.26 -5.78 0.52
C PRO A 45 -0.18 -4.38 -0.11
N ARG A 46 -1.34 -3.73 -0.28
CA ARG A 46 -1.39 -2.31 -0.66
C ARG A 46 -0.78 -1.48 0.46
N ALA A 47 0.05 -0.50 0.07
CA ALA A 47 0.57 0.48 1.02
C ALA A 47 -0.61 1.19 1.74
N PRO A 48 -0.50 1.44 3.05
CA PRO A 48 -1.52 2.17 3.77
C PRO A 48 -1.64 3.60 3.23
N SER A 49 -2.84 4.16 3.27
CA SER A 49 -3.03 5.58 3.01
C SER A 49 -2.43 6.37 4.16
N LEU A 50 -1.30 7.04 3.92
CA LEU A 50 -0.76 7.98 4.88
C LEU A 50 -1.67 9.23 4.93
N PRO A 51 -1.90 9.81 6.12
CA PRO A 51 -2.60 11.09 6.19
C PRO A 51 -1.85 12.14 5.38
N ARG A 52 -2.59 13.02 4.70
CA ARG A 52 -1.98 14.18 4.03
C ARG A 52 -1.45 15.10 5.11
N LEU A 53 -0.13 15.14 5.27
CA LEU A 53 0.50 16.12 6.13
C LEU A 53 0.32 17.49 5.47
N GLU A 54 -0.33 18.40 6.18
CA GLU A 54 -0.32 19.81 5.80
C GLU A 54 1.14 20.29 5.83
N ARG A 55 1.51 21.14 4.87
CA ARG A 55 2.85 21.74 4.84
C ARG A 55 2.99 22.64 6.06
N VAL A 56 3.53 22.11 7.15
CA VAL A 56 4.00 22.91 8.27
C VAL A 56 5.20 23.70 7.75
N SER A 57 5.13 25.03 7.83
CA SER A 57 6.26 25.90 7.55
C SER A 57 7.47 25.45 8.35
N VAL A 58 8.60 25.25 7.67
CA VAL A 58 9.90 24.81 8.21
C VAL A 58 10.52 25.93 9.07
N GLY A 59 9.80 26.41 10.08
CA GLY A 59 10.31 27.29 11.13
C GLY A 59 10.82 26.49 12.33
N GLU A 60 10.20 25.34 12.60
CA GLU A 60 10.51 24.50 13.78
C GLU A 60 10.95 23.06 13.44
N ALA A 61 10.77 22.62 12.19
CA ALA A 61 11.06 21.25 11.74
C ALA A 61 12.56 20.92 11.59
N GLY A 62 13.45 21.88 11.87
CA GLY A 62 14.91 21.73 11.79
C GLY A 62 15.60 21.48 13.14
N ARG A 63 14.86 21.37 14.24
CA ARG A 63 15.46 21.04 15.54
C ARG A 63 15.77 19.55 15.60
N GLN A 64 16.98 19.18 15.21
CA GLN A 64 17.57 17.89 15.57
C GLN A 64 17.54 17.79 17.11
N LEU A 65 16.87 16.77 17.64
CA LEU A 65 16.90 16.49 19.07
C LEU A 65 18.32 16.03 19.42
N GLU A 66 19.03 16.81 20.22
CA GLU A 66 20.32 16.39 20.78
C GLU A 66 20.04 15.22 21.72
N LEU A 67 20.41 14.01 21.29
CA LEU A 67 20.35 12.82 22.12
C LEU A 67 21.56 12.87 23.07
N ASP A 68 21.52 13.78 24.04
CA ASP A 68 22.55 13.92 25.06
C ASP A 68 22.56 12.69 25.97
N ARG A 69 23.36 11.70 25.55
CA ARG A 69 24.52 11.18 26.29
C ARG A 69 24.36 11.04 27.81
N ALA A 70 23.28 10.44 28.31
CA ALA A 70 23.16 10.00 29.71
C ALA A 70 23.67 8.57 29.92
N LEU A 71 24.86 8.26 29.39
CA LEU A 71 25.64 7.06 29.71
C LEU A 71 27.07 7.51 30.02
N ALA A 72 27.26 8.14 31.18
CA ALA A 72 28.56 8.41 31.78
C ALA A 72 28.45 8.18 33.29
#